data_AF-A0A9K3EF94-F1
#
_entry.id   AF-A0A9K3EF94-F1
#
_cell.length_a   1.000
_cell.length_b   1.000
_cell.length_c   1.000
_cell.angle_alpha   90.00
_cell.angle_beta   90.00
_cell.angle_gamma   90.00
#
_symmetry.space_group_name_H-M   'P 1'
#
loop_
_entity.id
_entity.type
_entity.pdbx_description
1 polymer ?
#
loop_
_entity_poly.entity_id
_entity_poly.type
_entity_poly.pdbx_seq_one_letter_code
_entity_poly.pdbx_strand_id
1 'polypeptide(L)'
;MDTLVSESEWMHNRGVAAIANSILNASEMDTTVAALIYASHAVGHRWGYLECAHHVEETFGQEFDISHCSVTDQADAMLTRAEEVYDHLSLPVMGLVTEALKHDDWCAQLKAILDPAETVELTDEEEAAGGDGDGDGDGEGGGNE
;
A
#
# COMPACT_ATOMS: atom_id res chain seq x y z
N MET A 1 -37.32 -9.12 2.12
CA MET A 1 -35.92 -9.12 1.65
C MET A 1 -35.24 -7.96 2.33
N ASP A 2 -34.15 -8.28 2.99
CA ASP A 2 -33.57 -7.60 4.14
C ASP A 2 -33.03 -6.20 3.85
N THR A 3 -33.38 -5.25 4.71
CA THR A 3 -32.85 -3.88 4.73
C THR A 3 -31.32 -3.85 4.60
N LEU A 4 -30.63 -4.79 5.24
CA LEU A 4 -29.16 -4.90 5.18
C LEU A 4 -28.63 -5.19 3.78
N VAL A 5 -29.34 -5.98 2.97
CA VAL A 5 -28.94 -6.27 1.58
C VAL A 5 -29.09 -5.00 0.75
N SER A 6 -30.19 -4.26 0.93
CA SER A 6 -30.41 -2.99 0.24
C SER A 6 -29.39 -1.91 0.63
N GLU A 7 -29.03 -1.82 1.91
CA GLU A 7 -27.98 -0.90 2.39
C GLU A 7 -26.59 -1.29 1.87
N SER A 8 -26.26 -2.59 1.84
CA SER A 8 -25.01 -3.09 1.29
C SER A 8 -24.89 -2.79 -0.21
N GLU A 9 -25.95 -3.03 -0.99
CA GLU A 9 -25.97 -2.69 -2.41
C GLU A 9 -25.85 -1.18 -2.63
N TRP A 10 -26.48 -0.35 -1.80
CA TRP A 10 -26.37 1.11 -1.86
C TRP A 10 -24.93 1.58 -1.63
N MET A 11 -24.24 1.01 -0.64
CA MET A 11 -22.84 1.34 -0.31
C MET A 11 -21.88 0.88 -1.42
N HIS A 12 -22.07 -0.33 -1.94
CA HIS A 12 -21.28 -0.86 -3.03
C HIS A 12 -21.45 -0.01 -4.31
N ASN A 13 -22.69 0.29 -4.70
CA ASN A 13 -22.98 1.05 -5.91
C ASN A 13 -22.43 2.48 -5.89
N ARG A 14 -22.21 3.05 -4.70
CA ARG A 14 -21.61 4.38 -4.50
C ARG A 14 -20.09 4.36 -4.29
N GLY A 15 -19.45 3.19 -4.34
CA GLY A 15 -18.01 3.05 -4.15
C GLY A 15 -17.55 3.14 -2.68
N VAL A 16 -18.46 3.18 -1.70
CA VAL A 16 -18.11 3.34 -0.28
C VAL A 16 -17.26 2.17 0.23
N ALA A 17 -17.62 0.94 -0.15
CA ALA A 17 -16.86 -0.25 0.21
C ALA A 17 -15.45 -0.24 -0.41
N ALA A 18 -15.32 0.28 -1.63
CA ALA A 18 -14.03 0.41 -2.30
C ALA A 18 -13.14 1.47 -1.63
N ILE A 19 -13.71 2.61 -1.20
CA ILE A 19 -12.98 3.64 -0.43
C ILE A 19 -12.42 3.04 0.85
N ALA A 20 -13.28 2.34 1.61
CA ALA A 20 -12.87 1.71 2.85
C ALA A 20 -11.72 0.71 2.62
N ASN A 21 -11.83 -0.14 1.60
CA ASN A 21 -10.77 -1.08 1.24
C ASN A 21 -9.48 -0.38 0.83
N SER A 22 -9.51 0.69 0.03
CA SER A 22 -8.30 1.40 -0.37
C SER A 22 -7.62 2.12 0.81
N ILE A 23 -8.39 2.64 1.77
CA ILE A 23 -7.84 3.21 3.01
C ILE A 23 -7.18 2.11 3.86
N LEU A 24 -7.88 0.98 4.05
CA LEU A 24 -7.41 -0.12 4.88
C LEU A 24 -6.20 -0.86 4.28
N ASN A 25 -6.01 -0.80 2.96
CA ASN A 25 -4.88 -1.41 2.26
C ASN A 25 -3.85 -0.36 1.79
N ALA A 26 -3.90 0.87 2.30
CA ALA A 26 -2.91 1.88 1.96
C ALA A 26 -1.56 1.51 2.57
N SER A 27 -0.53 1.34 1.74
CA SER A 27 0.81 0.93 2.19
C SER A 27 1.45 1.91 3.17
N GLU A 28 1.06 3.19 3.11
CA GLU A 28 1.46 4.23 4.05
C GLU A 28 0.92 3.97 5.44
N MET A 29 -0.32 3.47 5.55
CA MET A 29 -0.92 3.04 6.81
C MET A 29 -0.15 1.86 7.39
N ASP A 30 0.09 0.81 6.58
CA ASP A 30 0.83 -0.38 7.00
C ASP A 30 2.23 -0.03 7.49
N THR A 31 2.95 0.80 6.74
CA THR A 31 4.31 1.23 7.08
C THR A 31 4.33 2.03 8.38
N THR A 32 3.37 2.94 8.56
CA THR A 32 3.31 3.81 9.74
C THR A 32 2.93 3.01 10.99
N VAL A 33 1.96 2.10 10.88
CA VAL A 33 1.57 1.21 11.98
C VAL A 33 2.72 0.26 12.35
N ALA A 34 3.44 -0.29 11.36
CA ALA A 34 4.61 -1.13 11.62
C ALA A 34 5.71 -0.37 12.38
N ALA A 35 5.98 0.89 12.02
CA ALA A 35 6.93 1.74 12.72
C ALA A 35 6.49 2.02 14.17
N LEU A 36 5.19 2.28 14.38
CA LEU A 36 4.61 2.52 15.70
C LEU A 36 4.73 1.30 16.61
N ILE A 37 4.41 0.11 16.10
CA ILE A 37 4.54 -1.17 16.83
C ILE A 37 6.01 -1.41 17.19
N TYR A 38 6.92 -1.23 16.23
CA TYR A 38 8.35 -1.41 16.47
C TYR A 38 8.87 -0.47 17.57
N ALA A 39 8.53 0.82 17.51
CA ALA A 39 8.95 1.78 18.52
C ALA A 39 8.33 1.50 19.89
N SER A 40 7.05 1.11 19.93
CA SER A 40 6.35 0.72 21.16
C SER A 40 7.01 -0.49 21.83
N HIS A 41 7.38 -1.51 21.05
CA HIS A 41 8.12 -2.65 21.55
C HIS A 41 9.50 -2.26 22.09
N ALA A 42 10.23 -1.40 21.39
CA ALA A 42 11.53 -0.92 21.86
C ALA A 42 11.41 -0.20 23.22
N VAL A 43 10.43 0.69 23.38
CA VAL A 43 10.14 1.35 24.67
C VAL A 43 9.82 0.29 25.74
N GLY A 44 8.89 -0.63 25.47
CA GLY A 44 8.52 -1.68 26.41
C GLY A 44 9.69 -2.55 26.87
N HIS A 45 10.54 -3.00 25.93
CA HIS A 45 11.74 -3.78 26.24
C HIS A 45 12.75 -3.00 27.08
N ARG A 46 12.96 -1.72 26.75
CA ARG A 46 13.88 -0.85 27.50
C ARG A 46 13.38 -0.61 28.91
N TRP A 47 12.13 -0.20 29.07
CA TRP A 47 11.53 0.03 30.38
C TRP A 47 11.55 -1.23 31.24
N GLY A 48 11.22 -2.39 30.66
CA GLY A 48 11.32 -3.67 31.37
C GLY A 48 12.74 -4.00 31.84
N TYR A 49 13.76 -3.73 31.02
CA TYR A 49 15.16 -3.92 31.41
C TYR A 49 15.57 -2.98 32.56
N LEU A 50 15.22 -1.69 32.46
CA LEU A 50 15.54 -0.70 33.49
C LEU A 50 14.85 -1.01 34.82
N GLU A 51 13.60 -1.46 34.77
CA GLU A 51 12.86 -1.90 35.96
C GLU A 51 13.54 -3.10 36.64
N CYS A 52 14.04 -4.07 35.85
CA CYS A 52 14.80 -5.19 36.39
C CYS A 52 16.12 -4.74 37.02
N ALA A 53 16.86 -3.85 36.34
CA ALA A 53 18.10 -3.27 36.87
C ALA A 53 17.83 -2.56 38.21
N HIS A 54 16.78 -1.74 38.27
CA HIS A 54 16.38 -1.03 39.48
C HIS A 54 16.13 -1.97 40.67
N HIS A 55 15.36 -3.05 40.48
CA HIS A 55 15.12 -4.03 41.55
C HIS A 55 16.39 -4.75 42.02
N VAL A 56 17.35 -5.00 41.11
CA VAL A 56 18.66 -5.57 41.47
C VAL A 56 19.45 -4.57 42.32
N GLU A 57 19.46 -3.30 41.93
CA GLU A 57 20.12 -2.24 42.72
C GLU A 57 19.55 -2.15 44.13
N GLU A 58 18.23 -2.16 44.28
CA GLU A 58 17.56 -2.13 45.58
C GLU A 58 17.91 -3.36 46.44
N THR A 59 17.99 -4.54 45.81
CA THR A 59 18.26 -5.79 46.53
C THR A 59 19.70 -5.86 47.03
N PHE A 60 20.67 -5.40 46.22
CA PHE A 60 22.09 -5.52 46.55
C PHE A 60 22.70 -4.24 47.13
N GLY A 61 21.99 -3.10 47.09
CA GLY A 61 22.46 -1.81 47.59
C GLY A 61 23.63 -1.23 46.78
N GLN A 62 23.76 -1.60 45.51
CA GLN A 62 24.83 -1.19 44.61
C GLN A 62 24.25 -0.86 43.24
N GLU A 63 24.79 0.16 42.57
CA GLU A 63 24.47 0.50 41.18
C GLU A 63 24.70 -0.68 40.23
N PHE A 64 23.76 -0.89 39.31
CA PHE A 64 23.76 -1.97 38.35
C PHE A 64 24.09 -1.42 36.96
N ASP A 65 25.02 -2.07 36.27
CA ASP A 65 25.45 -1.62 34.96
C ASP A 65 24.37 -1.88 33.89
N ILE A 66 23.74 -0.80 33.43
CA ILE A 66 22.73 -0.82 32.36
C ILE A 66 23.32 -0.69 30.95
N SER A 67 24.64 -0.58 30.80
CA SER A 67 25.30 -0.48 29.49
C SER A 67 25.09 -1.71 28.60
N HIS A 68 24.69 -2.83 29.21
CA HIS A 68 24.32 -4.06 28.54
C HIS A 68 22.88 -4.09 28.00
N CYS A 69 22.09 -3.02 28.17
CA CYS A 69 20.78 -2.92 27.54
C CYS A 69 20.95 -2.92 26.01
N SER A 70 20.43 -3.93 25.34
CA SER A 70 20.51 -4.05 23.87
C SER A 70 19.59 -3.07 23.14
N VAL A 71 18.77 -2.31 23.86
CA VAL A 71 17.81 -1.34 23.31
C VAL A 71 18.36 0.07 23.50
N THR A 72 18.27 0.88 22.44
CA THR A 72 18.74 2.27 22.46
C THR A 72 18.04 3.13 23.52
N ASP A 73 18.79 4.04 24.13
CA ASP A 73 18.29 5.11 25.00
C ASP A 73 17.36 6.11 24.31
N GLN A 74 17.29 6.09 22.97
CA GLN A 74 16.39 6.93 22.18
C GLN A 74 15.01 6.32 21.95
N ALA A 75 14.69 5.16 22.53
CA ALA A 75 13.43 4.45 22.29
C ALA A 75 12.19 5.35 22.49
N ASP A 76 12.15 6.14 23.57
CA ASP A 76 11.03 7.05 23.85
C ASP A 76 10.91 8.16 22.78
N ALA A 77 12.04 8.70 22.32
CA ALA A 77 12.06 9.69 21.24
C ALA A 77 11.67 9.09 19.89
N MET A 78 12.01 7.82 19.63
CA MET A 78 11.58 7.08 18.45
C MET A 78 10.06 6.86 18.47
N LEU A 79 9.49 6.50 19.62
CA LEU A 79 8.05 6.35 19.78
C LEU A 79 7.33 7.68 19.55
N THR A 80 7.79 8.76 20.17
CA THR A 80 7.22 10.11 19.98
C THR A 80 7.19 10.50 18.49
N ARG A 81 8.28 10.25 17.75
CA ARG A 81 8.32 10.51 16.30
C ARG A 81 7.36 9.62 15.52
N ALA A 82 7.22 8.35 15.89
CA ALA A 82 6.31 7.43 15.23
C ALA A 82 4.84 7.82 15.47
N GLU A 83 4.50 8.27 16.68
CA GLU A 83 3.20 8.84 17.02
C GLU A 83 2.92 10.10 16.21
N GLU A 84 3.88 11.04 16.15
CA GLU A 84 3.75 12.25 15.34
C GLU A 84 3.48 11.93 13.86
N VAL A 85 4.16 10.94 13.28
CA VAL A 85 3.93 10.51 11.89
C VAL A 85 2.54 9.87 11.74
N TYR A 86 2.11 9.05 12.68
CA TYR A 86 0.78 8.42 12.66
C TYR A 86 -0.35 9.44 12.77
N ASP A 87 -0.26 10.38 13.70
CA ASP A 87 -1.27 11.41 13.94
C ASP A 87 -1.44 12.37 12.75
N HIS A 88 -0.38 12.54 11.96
CA HIS A 88 -0.36 13.40 10.77
C HIS A 88 -0.33 12.60 9.46
N LEU A 89 -0.69 11.31 9.50
CA LEU A 89 -0.67 10.45 8.34
C LEU A 89 -1.67 10.96 7.28
N SER A 90 -1.13 11.34 6.12
CA SER A 90 -1.92 11.72 4.96
C SER A 90 -1.95 10.55 3.98
N LEU A 91 -3.13 9.99 3.77
CA LEU A 91 -3.33 8.95 2.76
C LEU A 91 -3.68 9.60 1.40
N PRO A 92 -2.91 9.36 0.33
CA PRO A 92 -3.18 9.95 -0.99
C PRO A 92 -4.60 9.68 -1.50
N VAL A 93 -5.16 8.50 -1.18
CA VAL A 93 -6.53 8.13 -1.53
C VAL A 93 -7.56 9.12 -0.97
N MET A 94 -7.33 9.71 0.21
CA MET A 94 -8.24 10.71 0.79
C MET A 94 -8.27 12.00 -0.03
N GLY A 95 -7.12 12.38 -0.60
CA GLY A 95 -7.03 13.51 -1.53
C GLY A 95 -7.81 13.26 -2.82
N LEU A 96 -7.64 12.07 -3.41
CA LEU A 96 -8.35 11.66 -4.63
C LEU A 96 -9.86 11.58 -4.42
N VAL A 97 -10.30 11.02 -3.28
CA VAL A 97 -11.73 10.98 -2.90
C VAL A 97 -12.28 12.40 -2.74
N THR A 98 -11.56 13.27 -2.03
CA THR A 98 -11.99 14.66 -1.81
C THR A 98 -12.14 15.42 -3.12
N GLU A 99 -11.25 15.19 -4.08
CA GLU A 99 -11.34 15.81 -5.41
C GLU A 99 -12.53 15.26 -6.20
N ALA A 100 -12.68 13.93 -6.26
CA ALA A 100 -13.79 13.28 -6.96
C ALA A 100 -15.17 13.76 -6.49
N LEU A 101 -15.32 14.00 -5.18
CA LEU A 101 -16.57 14.50 -4.58
C LEU A 101 -16.96 15.92 -5.00
N LYS A 102 -16.07 16.69 -5.64
CA LYS A 102 -16.39 18.04 -6.15
C LYS A 102 -17.14 18.02 -7.48
N HIS A 103 -17.24 16.85 -8.12
CA HIS A 103 -17.82 16.71 -9.45
C HIS A 103 -19.22 16.08 -9.41
N ASP A 104 -20.07 16.43 -10.38
CA ASP A 104 -21.44 15.90 -10.47
C ASP A 104 -21.47 14.37 -10.72
N ASP A 105 -20.43 13.84 -11.35
CA ASP A 105 -20.22 12.43 -11.67
C ASP A 105 -19.33 11.70 -10.64
N TRP A 106 -19.24 12.22 -9.42
CA TRP A 106 -18.39 11.69 -8.33
C TRP A 106 -18.45 10.17 -8.18
N CYS A 107 -19.63 9.56 -8.34
CA CYS A 107 -19.80 8.12 -8.19
C CYS A 107 -19.05 7.32 -9.27
N ALA A 108 -18.94 7.84 -10.49
CA ALA A 108 -18.17 7.23 -11.56
C ALA A 108 -16.67 7.44 -11.34
N GLN A 109 -16.26 8.63 -10.91
CA GLN A 109 -14.86 8.94 -10.63
C GLN A 109 -14.30 8.11 -9.48
N LEU A 110 -15.05 7.96 -8.37
CA LEU A 110 -14.63 7.11 -7.27
C LEU A 110 -14.42 5.66 -7.71
N LYS A 111 -15.33 5.11 -8.53
CA LYS A 111 -15.17 3.75 -9.07
C LYS A 111 -13.90 3.62 -9.89
N ALA A 112 -13.63 4.57 -10.79
CA ALA A 112 -12.42 4.55 -11.61
C ALA A 112 -11.12 4.64 -10.79
N ILE A 113 -11.13 5.38 -9.67
CA ILE A 113 -9.97 5.52 -8.78
C ILE A 113 -9.71 4.25 -7.96
N LEU A 114 -10.79 3.62 -7.47
CA LEU A 114 -10.70 2.55 -6.47
C LEU A 114 -10.76 1.15 -7.06
N ASP A 115 -11.27 1.03 -8.28
CA ASP A 115 -11.33 -0.18 -9.09
C ASP A 115 -10.85 0.17 -10.51
N PRO A 116 -9.56 0.53 -10.68
CA PRO A 116 -9.01 0.81 -11.99
C PRO A 116 -9.11 -0.47 -12.82
N ALA A 117 -9.73 -0.37 -14.00
CA ALA A 117 -9.86 -1.51 -14.91
C ALA A 117 -8.48 -2.14 -15.09
N GLU A 118 -8.38 -3.46 -14.86
CA GLU A 118 -7.16 -4.23 -15.02
C GLU A 118 -6.67 -4.02 -16.47
N THR A 119 -5.65 -3.17 -16.64
CA THR A 119 -5.00 -3.01 -17.93
C THR A 119 -4.23 -4.28 -18.17
N VAL A 120 -4.88 -5.24 -18.84
CA VAL A 120 -4.20 -6.33 -19.52
C VAL A 120 -3.18 -5.66 -20.43
N GLU A 121 -1.91 -5.71 -20.06
CA GLU A 121 -0.79 -5.36 -20.93
C GLU A 121 -0.89 -6.29 -22.14
N LEU A 122 -1.57 -5.79 -23.19
CA LEU A 122 -1.52 -6.41 -24.50
C LEU A 122 -0.07 -6.24 -24.96
N THR A 123 0.74 -7.28 -24.77
CA THR A 123 2.04 -7.36 -25.41
C THR A 123 1.78 -7.27 -26.91
N ASP A 124 2.12 -6.14 -27.50
CA ASP A 124 2.17 -5.91 -28.95
C ASP A 124 3.12 -6.95 -29.59
N GLU A 125 2.59 -8.12 -29.96
CA GLU A 125 3.17 -8.93 -31.01
C GLU A 125 2.82 -8.24 -32.33
N GLU A 126 3.75 -7.43 -32.84
CA GLU A 126 3.70 -6.88 -34.20
C GLU A 126 3.57 -8.02 -35.22
N GLU A 127 2.38 -8.17 -35.80
CA GLU A 127 2.17 -8.83 -37.09
C GLU A 127 2.82 -7.96 -38.19
N ALA A 128 4.03 -8.32 -38.61
CA ALA A 128 4.68 -7.73 -39.77
C ALA A 128 3.98 -8.18 -41.06
N ALA A 129 3.01 -7.41 -41.53
CA ALA A 129 2.47 -7.50 -42.89
C ALA A 129 3.12 -6.46 -43.80
N GLY A 130 3.73 -6.89 -44.91
CA GLY A 130 3.98 -6.02 -46.06
C GLY A 130 5.29 -6.27 -46.80
N GLY A 131 5.22 -6.96 -47.93
CA GLY A 131 6.27 -6.98 -48.95
C GLY A 131 5.61 -6.96 -50.32
N ASP A 132 5.50 -5.76 -50.88
CA ASP A 132 4.90 -5.43 -52.18
C ASP A 132 5.50 -6.23 -53.34
N GLY A 133 4.64 -6.51 -54.32
CA GLY A 133 5.02 -7.14 -55.57
C GLY A 133 5.80 -6.21 -56.50
N ASP A 134 6.64 -6.82 -57.33
CA ASP A 134 7.06 -6.27 -58.61
C ASP A 134 7.16 -7.41 -59.64
N GLY A 135 6.65 -7.13 -60.84
CA GLY A 135 6.34 -8.11 -61.87
C GLY A 135 7.42 -8.33 -62.94
N ASP A 136 6.93 -8.82 -64.08
CA ASP A 136 7.59 -9.19 -65.34
C ASP A 136 8.44 -10.48 -65.29
N GLY A 137 8.33 -11.43 -66.21
CA GLY A 137 7.73 -11.44 -67.55
C GLY A 137 8.54 -12.41 -68.40
N ASP A 138 7.83 -13.36 -69.03
CA ASP A 138 8.20 -14.19 -70.19
C ASP A 138 9.40 -15.15 -70.15
N GLY A 139 9.11 -16.40 -70.54
CA GLY A 139 10.10 -17.43 -70.87
C GLY A 139 9.46 -18.74 -71.30
N GLU A 140 9.11 -18.82 -72.59
CA GLU A 140 8.72 -20.05 -73.29
C GLU A 140 9.76 -21.19 -73.14
N GLY A 141 9.30 -22.45 -73.24
CA GLY A 141 10.18 -23.57 -73.56
C GLY A 141 9.68 -24.91 -73.03
N GLY A 142 8.98 -25.67 -73.87
CA GLY A 142 8.31 -26.91 -73.49
C GLY A 142 9.18 -28.18 -73.46
N GLY A 143 8.48 -29.32 -73.54
CA GLY A 143 9.01 -30.54 -74.13
C GLY A 143 9.59 -31.59 -73.18
N ASN A 144 8.75 -32.60 -72.94
CA ASN A 144 9.02 -34.04 -73.00
C ASN A 144 9.74 -34.80 -71.87
N GLU A 145 9.08 -35.95 -71.62
CA GLU A 145 9.52 -37.25 -71.06
C GLU A 145 9.62 -37.44 -69.54
#